data_AF-A0A3M1FLM2-F1
#
_entry.id   AF-A0A3M1FLM2-F1
#
_cell.length_a   1.000
_cell.length_b   1.000
_cell.length_c   1.000
_cell.angle_alpha   90.00
_cell.angle_beta   90.00
_cell.angle_gamma   90.00
#
_symmetry.space_group_name_H-M   'P 1'
#
loop_
_entity.id
_entity.type
_entity.pdbx_description
1 polymer ?
#
loop_
_entity_poly.entity_id
_entity_poly.type
_entity_poly.pdbx_seq_one_letter_code
_entity_poly.pdbx_strand_id
1 'polypeptide(L)'
;MRDKFRRQGVFQATVTVGALTAIAKLGVLVRDLVIARFFGLSADLDAFYMALALPLFVVNVLAGPYPSVFVPAYIRHKEEHGLESAARLLAHTLLRAVRLLLLVATGLAVLSPWLLPVLARGFSRPQIDLTQTLLLILAPVI
;
A
#
# COMPACT_ATOMS: atom_id res chain seq x y z
N MET A 1 -29.75 -28.09 9.24
CA MET A 1 -30.00 -27.38 7.96
C MET A 1 -29.30 -26.01 7.84
N ARG A 2 -29.01 -25.27 8.92
CA ARG A 2 -28.33 -23.95 8.88
C ARG A 2 -26.87 -23.98 8.38
N ASP A 3 -26.15 -25.10 8.51
CA ASP A 3 -24.74 -25.21 8.07
C ASP A 3 -24.55 -25.26 6.54
N LYS A 4 -25.53 -25.78 5.79
CA LYS A 4 -25.40 -25.94 4.32
C LYS A 4 -25.47 -24.58 3.59
N PHE A 5 -26.33 -23.67 4.08
CA PHE A 5 -26.44 -22.29 3.59
C PHE A 5 -25.20 -21.45 3.91
N ARG A 6 -24.58 -21.65 5.08
CA ARG A 6 -23.34 -20.93 5.46
C ARG A 6 -22.14 -21.38 4.62
N ARG A 7 -22.04 -22.67 4.30
CA ARG A 7 -20.99 -23.22 3.42
C ARG A 7 -21.10 -22.76 1.97
N GLN A 8 -22.32 -22.69 1.41
CA GLN A 8 -22.52 -22.21 0.04
C GLN A 8 -22.20 -20.71 -0.11
N GLY A 9 -22.58 -19.88 0.88
CA GLY A 9 -22.23 -18.45 0.87
C GLY A 9 -20.72 -18.19 0.97
N VAL A 10 -20.00 -18.95 1.81
CA VAL A 10 -18.54 -18.84 1.91
C VAL A 10 -17.86 -19.31 0.63
N PHE A 11 -18.28 -20.44 0.04
CA PHE A 11 -17.71 -20.94 -1.22
C PHE A 11 -17.90 -19.93 -2.36
N GLN A 12 -19.09 -19.37 -2.51
CA GLN A 12 -19.37 -18.33 -3.51
C GLN A 12 -18.54 -17.07 -3.26
N ALA A 13 -18.40 -16.62 -2.01
CA ALA A 13 -17.56 -15.47 -1.68
C ALA A 13 -16.08 -15.71 -2.02
N THR A 14 -15.54 -16.89 -1.68
CA THR A 14 -14.16 -17.26 -2.02
C THR A 14 -13.92 -17.29 -3.52
N VAL A 15 -14.85 -17.88 -4.29
CA VAL A 15 -14.75 -17.93 -5.76
C VAL A 15 -14.80 -16.52 -6.36
N THR A 16 -15.72 -15.66 -5.91
CA THR A 16 -15.84 -14.29 -6.41
C THR A 16 -14.61 -13.45 -6.09
N VAL A 17 -14.13 -13.47 -4.84
CA VAL A 17 -12.92 -12.73 -4.44
C VAL A 17 -11.68 -13.27 -5.17
N GLY A 18 -11.58 -14.59 -5.32
CA GLY A 18 -10.49 -15.23 -6.07
C GLY A 18 -10.48 -14.80 -7.55
N ALA A 19 -11.64 -14.83 -8.21
CA ALA A 19 -11.77 -14.39 -9.60
C ALA A 19 -11.41 -12.90 -9.77
N LEU A 20 -11.93 -12.03 -8.90
CA LEU A 20 -11.60 -10.60 -8.93
C LEU A 20 -10.11 -10.35 -8.69
N THR A 21 -9.49 -11.09 -7.78
CA THR A 21 -8.05 -11.01 -7.51
C THR A 21 -7.22 -11.47 -8.72
N ALA A 22 -7.64 -12.54 -9.39
CA ALA A 22 -6.98 -13.03 -10.59
C ALA A 22 -7.05 -12.00 -11.73
N ILE A 23 -8.21 -11.38 -11.94
CA ILE A 23 -8.38 -10.31 -12.93
C ILE A 23 -7.47 -9.12 -12.60
N ALA A 24 -7.41 -8.69 -11.34
CA ALA A 24 -6.51 -7.61 -10.92
C ALA A 24 -5.04 -7.96 -11.17
N LYS A 25 -4.61 -9.19 -10.85
CA LYS A 25 -3.24 -9.65 -11.11
C LYS A 25 -2.91 -9.72 -12.60
N LEU A 26 -3.85 -10.16 -13.44
CA LEU A 26 -3.67 -10.13 -14.90
C LEU A 26 -3.48 -8.71 -15.41
N GLY A 27 -4.24 -7.74 -14.90
CA GLY A 27 -4.06 -6.32 -15.23
C GLY A 27 -2.66 -5.81 -14.87
N VAL A 28 -2.14 -6.18 -13.69
CA VAL A 28 -0.77 -5.86 -13.28
C VAL A 28 0.27 -6.50 -14.20
N LEU A 29 0.09 -7.77 -14.56
CA LEU A 29 1.00 -8.46 -15.50
C LEU A 29 1.01 -7.80 -16.87
N VAL A 30 -0.16 -7.42 -17.40
CA VAL A 30 -0.24 -6.71 -18.69
C VAL A 30 0.45 -5.35 -18.61
N ARG A 31 0.25 -4.59 -17.52
CA ARG A 31 0.98 -3.35 -17.27
C ARG A 31 2.49 -3.59 -17.32
N ASP A 32 2.98 -4.59 -16.61
CA ASP A 32 4.42 -4.85 -16.50
C ASP A 32 5.02 -5.27 -17.86
N LEU A 33 4.30 -6.07 -18.66
CA LEU A 33 4.69 -6.42 -20.02
C LEU A 33 4.73 -5.21 -20.97
N VAL A 34 3.75 -4.31 -20.86
CA VAL A 34 3.71 -3.07 -21.66
C VAL A 34 4.90 -2.18 -21.29
N ILE A 35 5.13 -1.95 -20.00
CA ILE A 35 6.26 -1.15 -19.53
C ILE A 35 7.59 -1.76 -20.01
N ALA A 36 7.78 -3.07 -19.83
CA ALA A 36 8.99 -3.76 -20.27
C ALA A 36 9.22 -3.64 -21.78
N ARG A 37 8.15 -3.70 -22.59
CA ARG A 37 8.25 -3.56 -24.04
C ARG A 37 8.62 -2.15 -24.51
N PHE A 38 8.08 -1.12 -23.87
CA PHE A 38 8.31 0.27 -24.29
C PHE A 38 9.58 0.88 -23.69
N PHE A 39 9.89 0.57 -22.43
CA PHE A 39 11.01 1.18 -21.70
C PHE A 39 12.24 0.28 -21.60
N GLY A 40 12.09 -1.06 -21.69
CA GLY A 40 13.22 -1.99 -21.59
C GLY A 40 14.07 -1.78 -20.34
N LEU A 41 15.40 -1.94 -20.47
CA LEU A 41 16.39 -1.60 -19.45
C LEU A 41 16.69 -0.09 -19.50
N SER A 42 15.75 0.73 -19.05
CA SER A 42 15.92 2.19 -18.99
C SER A 42 16.35 2.65 -17.60
N ALA A 43 17.41 3.46 -17.58
CA ALA A 43 17.91 4.15 -16.39
C ALA A 43 16.83 4.98 -15.68
N ASP A 44 15.88 5.55 -16.44
CA ASP A 44 14.78 6.36 -15.91
C ASP A 44 13.69 5.50 -15.29
N LEU A 45 13.46 4.31 -15.85
CA LEU A 45 12.50 3.36 -15.32
C LEU A 45 12.98 2.76 -13.99
N ASP A 46 14.27 2.45 -13.89
CA ASP A 46 14.89 2.00 -12.64
C ASP A 46 14.78 3.07 -11.54
N ALA A 47 15.01 4.35 -11.90
CA ALA A 47 14.82 5.48 -11.00
C ALA A 47 13.37 5.62 -10.53
N PHE A 48 12.40 5.48 -11.45
CA PHE A 48 10.99 5.51 -11.12
C PHE A 48 10.56 4.37 -10.20
N TYR A 49 10.96 3.13 -10.51
CA TYR A 49 10.62 1.98 -9.66
C TYR A 49 11.27 2.06 -8.28
N MET A 50 12.51 2.54 -8.20
CA MET A 50 13.17 2.78 -6.92
C MET A 50 12.43 3.86 -6.10
N ALA A 51 12.04 4.96 -6.74
CA ALA A 51 11.26 6.03 -6.12
C ALA A 51 9.88 5.55 -5.64
N LEU A 52 9.23 4.65 -6.37
CA LEU A 52 7.92 4.10 -6.00
C LEU A 52 8.01 3.01 -4.93
N ALA A 53 9.10 2.22 -4.93
CA ALA A 53 9.27 1.11 -4.00
C ALA A 53 9.31 1.57 -2.53
N LEU A 54 9.94 2.73 -2.25
CA LEU A 54 10.09 3.25 -0.90
C LEU A 54 8.74 3.62 -0.24
N PRO A 55 7.88 4.45 -0.87
CA PRO A 55 6.52 4.71 -0.39
C PRO A 55 5.71 3.44 -0.20
N LEU A 56 5.73 2.53 -1.19
CA LEU A 56 4.95 1.30 -1.12
C LEU A 56 5.42 0.38 0.01
N PHE A 57 6.73 0.33 0.26
CA PHE A 57 7.28 -0.41 1.39
C PHE A 57 6.73 0.12 2.73
N VAL A 58 6.77 1.45 2.92
CA VAL A 58 6.23 2.11 4.12
C VAL A 58 4.76 1.77 4.32
N VAL A 59 3.93 1.93 3.28
CA VAL A 59 2.49 1.64 3.34
C VAL A 59 2.23 0.17 3.65
N ASN A 60 2.94 -0.74 2.99
CA ASN A 60 2.75 -2.17 3.20
C ASN A 60 3.12 -2.61 4.62
N VAL A 61 4.17 -2.03 5.20
CA VAL A 61 4.60 -2.34 6.57
C VAL A 61 3.66 -1.74 7.62
N LEU A 62 3.23 -0.49 7.44
CA LEU A 62 2.44 0.24 8.43
C LEU A 62 0.93 -0.03 8.34
N ALA A 63 0.38 0.02 7.13
CA ALA A 63 -1.05 -0.09 6.89
C ALA A 63 -1.49 -1.51 6.51
N GLY A 64 -0.60 -2.33 5.93
CA GLY A 64 -0.93 -3.70 5.50
C GLY A 64 -1.53 -4.59 6.60
N PRO A 65 -0.94 -4.65 7.81
CA PRO A 65 -1.49 -5.44 8.92
C PRO A 65 -2.73 -4.82 9.58
N TYR A 66 -3.04 -3.55 9.32
CA TYR A 66 -4.07 -2.82 10.06
C TYR A 66 -5.46 -3.47 10.00
N PRO A 67 -5.99 -3.90 8.83
CA PRO A 67 -7.33 -4.49 8.74
C PRO A 67 -7.51 -5.78 9.55
N SER A 68 -6.46 -6.62 9.66
CA SER A 68 -6.56 -7.91 10.36
C SER A 68 -6.71 -7.74 11.87
N VAL A 69 -6.20 -6.64 12.44
CA VAL A 69 -6.31 -6.31 13.86
C VAL A 69 -7.49 -5.39 14.12
N PHE A 70 -7.71 -4.40 13.26
CA PHE A 70 -8.72 -3.36 13.49
C PHE A 70 -10.15 -3.87 13.25
N VAL A 71 -10.41 -4.66 12.20
CA VAL A 71 -11.77 -5.10 11.87
C VAL A 71 -12.39 -5.94 13.01
N PRO A 72 -11.72 -6.95 13.57
CA PRO A 72 -12.26 -7.71 14.70
C PRO A 72 -12.47 -6.84 15.96
N ALA A 73 -11.53 -5.94 16.25
CA ALA A 73 -11.63 -5.02 17.40
C ALA A 73 -12.82 -4.06 17.25
N TYR A 74 -13.03 -3.53 16.04
CA TYR A 74 -14.16 -2.65 15.72
C TYR A 74 -15.49 -3.39 15.87
N ILE A 75 -15.61 -4.62 15.35
CA ILE A 75 -16.84 -5.42 15.47
C ILE A 75 -17.16 -5.68 16.94
N ARG A 76 -16.18 -6.10 17.75
CA ARG A 76 -16.38 -6.33 19.19
C ARG A 76 -16.81 -5.06 19.92
N HIS A 77 -16.12 -3.94 19.66
CA HIS A 77 -16.45 -2.66 20.29
C HIS A 77 -17.85 -2.17 19.90
N LYS A 78 -18.26 -2.40 18.65
CA LYS A 78 -19.61 -2.09 18.15
C LYS A 78 -20.68 -2.92 18.86
N GLU A 79 -20.43 -4.21 19.09
CA GLU A 79 -21.36 -5.11 19.79
C GLU A 79 -21.52 -4.73 21.26
N GLU A 80 -20.43 -4.35 21.94
CA GLU A 80 -20.43 -4.02 23.36
C GLU A 80 -20.94 -2.60 23.67
N HIS A 81 -20.59 -1.61 22.83
CA HIS A 81 -20.78 -0.19 23.13
C HIS A 81 -21.66 0.55 22.11
N GLY A 82 -22.24 -0.17 21.16
CA GLY A 82 -23.12 0.39 20.12
C GLY A 82 -22.38 1.10 18.98
N LEU A 83 -23.15 1.47 17.96
CA LEU A 83 -22.65 1.99 16.68
C LEU A 83 -21.92 3.33 16.83
N GLU A 84 -22.46 4.27 17.61
CA GLU A 84 -21.86 5.61 17.76
C GLU A 84 -20.48 5.55 18.41
N SER A 85 -20.31 4.71 19.43
CA SER A 85 -19.03 4.54 20.12
C SER A 85 -17.98 3.93 19.18
N ALA A 86 -18.38 2.93 18.38
CA ALA A 86 -17.51 2.34 17.37
C ALA A 86 -17.14 3.33 16.26
N ALA A 87 -18.08 4.17 15.80
CA ALA A 87 -17.81 5.22 14.81
C ALA A 87 -16.78 6.24 15.34
N ARG A 88 -16.89 6.64 16.63
CA ARG A 88 -15.88 7.49 17.27
C ARG A 88 -14.51 6.81 17.35
N LEU A 89 -14.46 5.52 17.72
CA LEU A 89 -13.21 4.74 17.74
C LEU A 89 -12.53 4.69 16.37
N LEU A 90 -13.33 4.46 15.31
CA LEU A 90 -12.84 4.49 13.92
C LEU A 90 -12.26 5.85 13.57
N ALA A 91 -13.01 6.94 13.82
CA ALA A 91 -12.55 8.29 13.51
C ALA A 91 -11.24 8.63 14.23
N HIS A 92 -11.12 8.30 15.53
CA HIS A 92 -9.90 8.54 16.29
C HIS A 92 -8.71 7.74 15.77
N THR A 93 -8.91 6.45 15.47
CA THR A 93 -7.83 5.58 14.99
C THR A 93 -7.40 5.98 13.59
N LEU A 94 -8.33 6.33 12.70
CA LEU A 94 -8.02 6.82 11.35
C LEU A 94 -7.25 8.15 11.39
N LEU A 95 -7.66 9.11 12.23
CA LEU A 95 -6.93 10.36 12.41
C LEU A 95 -5.50 10.15 12.94
N ARG A 96 -5.29 9.15 13.81
CA ARG A 96 -3.96 8.78 14.29
C ARG A 96 -3.13 8.13 13.18
N ALA A 97 -3.73 7.24 12.39
CA ALA A 97 -3.08 6.60 11.25
C ALA A 97 -2.64 7.63 10.20
N VAL A 98 -3.52 8.56 9.82
CA VAL A 98 -3.18 9.64 8.87
C VAL A 98 -2.06 10.52 9.40
N ARG A 99 -2.08 10.90 10.69
CA ARG A 99 -0.97 11.66 11.30
C ARG A 99 0.34 10.90 11.26
N LEU A 100 0.32 9.60 11.56
CA LEU A 100 1.51 8.75 11.51
C LEU A 100 2.05 8.65 10.07
N LEU A 101 1.18 8.37 9.09
CA LEU A 101 1.56 8.27 7.68
C LEU A 101 2.14 9.59 7.17
N LEU A 102 1.54 10.72 7.51
CA LEU A 102 2.05 12.04 7.14
C LEU A 102 3.43 12.33 7.77
N LEU A 103 3.64 11.95 9.03
CA LEU A 103 4.95 12.05 9.68
C LEU A 103 6.00 11.19 8.98
N VAL A 104 5.66 9.97 8.61
CA VAL A 104 6.58 9.06 7.91
C VAL A 104 6.84 9.55 6.49
N ALA A 105 5.84 10.04 5.77
CA ALA A 105 5.99 10.63 4.44
C ALA A 105 6.93 11.84 4.46
N THR A 106 6.73 12.74 5.43
CA THR A 106 7.59 13.91 5.63
C THR A 106 9.00 13.49 6.02
N GLY A 107 9.13 12.52 6.93
CA GLY A 107 10.42 11.97 7.34
C GLY A 107 11.18 11.34 6.17
N LEU A 108 10.51 10.57 5.32
CA LEU A 108 11.09 9.98 4.13
C LEU A 108 11.53 11.05 3.12
N ALA A 109 10.71 12.09 2.90
CA ALA A 109 11.04 13.21 2.02
C ALA A 109 12.30 13.95 2.49
N VAL A 110 12.38 14.27 3.79
CA VAL A 110 13.54 14.95 4.39
C VAL A 110 14.78 14.05 4.37
N LEU A 111 14.64 12.76 4.66
CA LEU A 111 15.77 11.82 4.71
C LEU A 111 16.24 11.33 3.33
N SER A 112 15.43 11.54 2.29
CA SER A 112 15.71 11.08 0.92
C SER A 112 17.11 11.40 0.37
N PRO A 113 17.71 12.60 0.58
CA PRO A 113 19.02 12.92 0.02
C PRO A 113 20.15 12.07 0.61
N TRP A 114 20.02 11.60 1.84
CA TRP A 114 21.00 10.74 2.51
C TRP A 114 20.69 9.26 2.33
N LEU A 115 19.39 8.91 2.23
CA LEU A 115 18.94 7.53 2.09
C LEU A 115 19.20 6.98 0.68
N LEU A 116 18.89 7.75 -0.36
CA LEU A 116 18.96 7.29 -1.74
C LEU A 116 20.38 6.92 -2.21
N PRO A 117 21.46 7.67 -1.89
CA PRO A 117 22.81 7.27 -2.25
C PRO A 117 23.26 5.95 -1.59
N VAL A 118 22.68 5.61 -0.44
CA VAL A 118 22.97 4.36 0.28
C VAL A 118 22.18 3.18 -0.29
N LEU A 119 20.90 3.38 -0.62
CA LEU A 119 20.04 2.34 -1.16
C LEU A 119 20.28 2.08 -2.66
N ALA A 120 20.62 3.12 -3.42
CA ALA A 120 20.83 3.10 -4.85
C ALA A 120 22.32 3.27 -5.22
N ARG A 121 23.23 2.55 -4.52
CA ARG A 121 24.69 2.63 -4.78
C ARG A 121 25.10 2.28 -6.22
N GLY A 122 24.24 1.58 -6.96
CA GLY A 122 24.45 1.25 -8.37
C GLY A 122 23.99 2.32 -9.36
N PHE A 123 23.34 3.39 -8.90
CA PHE A 123 22.79 4.43 -9.77
C PHE A 123 23.84 5.54 -10.03
N SER A 124 23.81 6.07 -11.24
CA SER A 124 24.55 7.29 -11.58
C SER A 124 23.97 8.51 -10.82
N ARG A 125 24.76 9.58 -10.68
CA ARG A 125 24.28 10.81 -10.01
C ARG A 125 22.98 11.36 -10.62
N PRO A 126 22.83 11.49 -11.95
CA PRO A 126 21.58 11.94 -12.55
C PRO A 126 20.38 11.04 -12.24
N GLN A 127 20.59 9.71 -12.14
CA GLN A 127 19.53 8.77 -11.76
C GLN A 127 19.11 8.96 -10.30
N ILE A 128 20.04 9.24 -9.38
CA ILE A 128 19.73 9.52 -7.98
C ILE A 128 18.92 10.82 -7.87
N ASP A 129 19.31 11.86 -8.60
CA ASP A 129 18.61 13.16 -8.61
C ASP A 129 17.17 13.01 -9.17
N LEU A 130 17.01 12.20 -10.22
CA LEU A 130 15.70 11.87 -10.78
C LEU A 130 14.86 11.06 -9.78
N THR A 131 15.46 10.04 -9.15
CA THR A 131 14.80 9.21 -8.12
C THR A 131 14.30 10.08 -6.96
N GLN A 132 15.10 11.05 -6.52
CA GLN A 132 14.73 11.96 -5.45
C GLN A 132 13.54 12.84 -5.85
N THR A 133 13.57 13.40 -7.05
CA THR A 133 12.46 14.21 -7.57
C THR A 133 11.17 13.39 -7.66
N LEU A 134 11.24 12.19 -8.23
CA LEU A 134 10.10 11.28 -8.35
C LEU A 134 9.58 10.83 -6.98
N LEU A 135 10.46 10.57 -6.01
CA LEU A 135 10.08 10.20 -4.66
C LEU A 135 9.27 11.31 -3.98
N LEU A 136 9.65 12.57 -4.15
CA LEU A 136 8.91 13.72 -3.59
C LEU A 136 7.55 13.88 -4.25
N ILE A 137 7.45 13.66 -5.57
CA ILE A 137 6.17 13.65 -6.30
C ILE A 137 5.27 12.50 -5.81
N LEU A 138 5.87 11.35 -5.50
CA LEU A 138 5.17 10.15 -5.04
C LEU A 138 4.94 10.12 -3.52
N ALA A 139 5.45 11.09 -2.76
CA ALA A 139 5.26 11.17 -1.31
C ALA A 139 3.79 11.08 -0.86
N PRO A 140 2.79 11.64 -1.59
CA PRO A 140 1.37 11.50 -1.24
C PRO A 140 0.80 10.09 -1.35
N VAL A 141 1.55 9.11 -1.88
CA VAL A 141 1.14 7.70 -1.89
C VAL A 141 1.13 7.09 -0.48
N ILE A 142 1.91 7.66 0.44
CA ILE A 142 2.00 7.25 1.86
C ILE A 142 0.83 7.86 2.64
#